data_AF-A0A8I1PN83-F1
#
_entry.id   AF-A0A8I1PN83-F1
#
_cell.length_a   1.000
_cell.length_b   1.000
_cell.length_c   1.000
_cell.angle_alpha   90.00
_cell.angle_beta   90.00
_cell.angle_gamma   90.00
#
_symmetry.space_group_name_H-M   'P 1'
#
loop_
_entity.id
_entity.type
_entity.pdbx_description
1 polymer ?
#
loop_
_entity_poly.entity_id
_entity_poly.type
_entity_poly.pdbx_seq_one_letter_code
_entity_poly.pdbx_strand_id
1 'polypeptide(L)'
;MALFGARRRVEDLEVELARTQALLAQVGGLDEWQLVQRRHTAEQQLAATFAEEQAARGRITALGHELANLQTEVVETRSEQLLQAAGVYNYVHPLDSAVAYKQRLTHVRGDIKKAVTDRRAVTGSVDWTVNGSRTQGAKMVKDFSTLMLRAYNAEADNCVRTVKPHTLPSVRTRLDKTRLTIAKLGATMSIAIAERYHFMRLHEIELTADYLAKVEAERELIRAQKEAAREEERARRDFERQKAKLLKEQAHYLTAYNRLLAQAAPDPAAVEQLRTQLQRLDADIATVDERAANTRAGYVYVISNIGSFGDQVVKIGMTRRLEPMDRVRELGDASVPFRFDVHALVFSNDAVGLEGRLHASLAQERVNKVNQHREFFRTTPAHVRDLLAQAAGSHLLEFTETAEALEWRASGATATLTPLPPDLVVSPPPSEDAITDDQLGASADVAQPTSGPQLRPGQSVPLLGIGQVRIVLSSPLGGDVELDPVAFLLTADGVVRQDDDMVFYGQPDHPTGAVTLAADDAGSPTALHIRTDHIPDAITEMLLTAQISASTPTVAHAIDMTTGASLGFVDIPAPGPNGLVQIGAVHRSADEWGLLAQPAALDHDLAGLATAAGVTVG
;
A
#
# COMPACT_ATOMS: atom_id res chain seq x y z
N MET A 1 13.83 110.08 11.43
CA MET A 1 12.39 110.11 11.09
C MET A 1 12.03 108.99 10.08
N ALA A 2 12.23 107.70 10.41
CA ALA A 2 11.91 106.59 9.47
C ALA A 2 11.10 105.43 10.08
N LEU A 3 10.84 105.44 11.40
CA LEU A 3 10.16 104.34 12.11
C LEU A 3 8.63 104.45 12.16
N PHE A 4 8.06 105.64 11.91
CA PHE A 4 6.60 105.82 11.89
C PHE A 4 5.94 105.44 10.55
N GLY A 5 6.71 105.37 9.46
CA GLY A 5 6.19 104.95 8.14
C GLY A 5 6.07 103.44 7.99
N ALA A 6 6.93 102.65 8.64
CA ALA A 6 6.92 101.19 8.53
C ALA A 6 5.70 100.56 9.22
N ARG A 7 5.32 101.07 10.40
CA ARG A 7 4.18 100.55 11.16
C ARG A 7 2.85 100.79 10.45
N ARG A 8 2.70 102.00 9.87
CA ARG A 8 1.54 102.35 9.04
C ARG A 8 1.46 101.51 7.76
N ARG A 9 2.61 101.21 7.15
CA ARG A 9 2.69 100.34 5.97
C ARG A 9 2.37 98.87 6.30
N VAL A 10 2.68 98.40 7.51
CA VAL A 10 2.26 97.06 7.98
C VAL A 10 0.75 97.03 8.21
N GLU A 11 0.18 98.05 8.86
CA GLU A 11 -1.28 98.17 9.03
C GLU A 11 -2.01 98.26 7.68
N ASP A 12 -1.47 99.03 6.73
CA ASP A 12 -2.03 99.14 5.37
C ASP A 12 -1.96 97.79 4.62
N LEU A 13 -0.85 97.04 4.76
CA LEU A 13 -0.69 95.70 4.18
C LEU A 13 -1.60 94.66 4.84
N GLU A 14 -1.83 94.73 6.14
CA GLU A 14 -2.77 93.86 6.86
C GLU A 14 -4.21 94.13 6.42
N VAL A 15 -4.55 95.40 6.17
CA VAL A 15 -5.86 95.78 5.62
C VAL A 15 -6.01 95.32 4.18
N GLU A 16 -4.98 95.44 3.34
CA GLU A 16 -4.99 94.88 1.97
C GLU A 16 -5.04 93.35 1.97
N LEU A 17 -4.35 92.68 2.88
CA LEU A 17 -4.42 91.22 3.05
C LEU A 17 -5.83 90.80 3.46
N ALA A 18 -6.45 91.50 4.40
CA ALA A 18 -7.83 91.24 4.81
C ALA A 18 -8.82 91.48 3.65
N ARG A 19 -8.60 92.53 2.85
CA ARG A 19 -9.42 92.84 1.66
C ARG A 19 -9.28 91.80 0.56
N THR A 20 -8.05 91.37 0.27
CA THR A 20 -7.76 90.35 -0.74
C THR A 20 -8.28 88.98 -0.31
N GLN A 21 -8.18 88.63 0.97
CA GLN A 21 -8.81 87.44 1.54
C GLN A 21 -10.34 87.48 1.45
N ALA A 22 -10.96 88.63 1.75
CA ALA A 22 -12.41 88.81 1.60
C ALA A 22 -12.88 88.72 0.14
N LEU A 23 -12.09 89.23 -0.81
CA LEU A 23 -12.34 89.10 -2.24
C LEU A 23 -12.19 87.65 -2.73
N LEU A 24 -11.15 86.93 -2.28
CA LEU A 24 -10.96 85.50 -2.60
C LEU A 24 -12.11 84.63 -2.05
N ALA A 25 -12.64 84.98 -0.88
CA ALA A 25 -13.81 84.32 -0.30
C ALA A 25 -15.10 84.65 -1.06
N GLN A 26 -15.29 85.87 -1.55
CA GLN A 26 -16.45 86.25 -2.36
C GLN A 26 -16.50 85.60 -3.75
N VAL A 27 -15.33 85.32 -4.36
CA VAL A 27 -15.24 84.69 -5.68
C VAL A 27 -15.24 83.16 -5.61
N GLY A 28 -15.29 82.57 -4.41
CA GLY A 28 -15.27 81.11 -4.20
C GLY A 28 -13.92 80.45 -4.50
N GLY A 29 -12.86 81.23 -4.74
CA GLY A 29 -11.55 80.71 -5.17
C GLY A 29 -10.79 79.91 -4.10
N LEU A 30 -11.08 80.15 -2.81
CA LEU A 30 -10.55 79.32 -1.71
C LEU A 30 -11.19 77.92 -1.69
N ASP A 31 -12.48 77.82 -1.99
CA ASP A 31 -13.19 76.55 -2.09
C ASP A 31 -12.75 75.76 -3.32
N GLU A 32 -12.55 76.45 -4.46
CA GLU A 32 -12.10 75.83 -5.70
C GLU A 32 -10.66 75.31 -5.60
N TRP A 33 -9.75 76.07 -4.98
CA TRP A 33 -8.38 75.59 -4.71
C TRP A 33 -8.36 74.39 -3.76
N GLN A 34 -9.14 74.41 -2.68
CA GLN A 34 -9.25 73.27 -1.76
C GLN A 34 -9.87 72.03 -2.43
N LEU A 35 -10.85 72.20 -3.32
CA LEU A 35 -11.43 71.13 -4.11
C LEU A 35 -10.43 70.55 -5.12
N VAL A 36 -9.64 71.39 -5.79
CA VAL A 36 -8.56 70.92 -6.68
C VAL A 36 -7.49 70.17 -5.91
N GLN A 37 -7.10 70.64 -4.72
CA GLN A 37 -6.15 69.92 -3.87
C GLN A 37 -6.71 68.56 -3.42
N ARG A 38 -7.95 68.51 -2.92
CA ARG A 38 -8.60 67.24 -2.54
C ARG A 38 -8.75 66.28 -3.71
N ARG A 39 -9.12 66.78 -4.90
CA ARG A 39 -9.19 65.98 -6.13
C ARG A 39 -7.82 65.42 -6.49
N HIS A 40 -6.77 66.24 -6.41
CA HIS A 40 -5.41 65.78 -6.69
C HIS A 40 -4.93 64.71 -5.69
N THR A 41 -5.21 64.88 -4.40
CA THR A 41 -4.90 63.85 -3.39
C THR A 41 -5.69 62.56 -3.63
N ALA A 42 -6.97 62.66 -3.99
CA ALA A 42 -7.81 61.50 -4.31
C ALA A 42 -7.36 60.80 -5.59
N GLU A 43 -6.95 61.54 -6.62
CA GLU A 43 -6.36 61.00 -7.86
C GLU A 43 -5.04 60.27 -7.58
N GLN A 44 -4.19 60.82 -6.71
CA GLN A 44 -2.95 60.15 -6.29
C GLN A 44 -3.24 58.87 -5.49
N GLN A 45 -4.22 58.90 -4.58
CA GLN A 45 -4.63 57.72 -3.82
C GLN A 45 -5.21 56.63 -4.74
N LEU A 46 -6.04 57.01 -5.71
CA LEU A 46 -6.61 56.09 -6.70
C LEU A 46 -5.52 55.48 -7.60
N ALA A 47 -4.52 56.28 -8.00
CA ALA A 47 -3.39 55.78 -8.77
C ALA A 47 -2.54 54.79 -7.96
N ALA A 48 -2.33 55.06 -6.66
CA ALA A 48 -1.62 54.16 -5.77
C ALA A 48 -2.36 52.83 -5.55
N THR A 49 -3.67 52.88 -5.28
CA THR A 49 -4.48 51.66 -5.10
C THR A 49 -4.57 50.84 -6.38
N PHE A 50 -4.68 51.49 -7.55
CA PHE A 50 -4.67 50.79 -8.83
C PHE A 50 -3.33 50.10 -9.10
N ALA A 51 -2.20 50.74 -8.77
CA ALA A 51 -0.88 50.13 -8.88
C ALA A 51 -0.71 48.93 -7.94
N GLU A 52 -1.20 49.02 -6.70
CA GLU A 52 -1.21 47.91 -5.74
C GLU A 52 -2.09 46.74 -6.22
N GLU A 53 -3.27 47.03 -6.76
CA GLU A 53 -4.17 46.02 -7.33
C GLU A 53 -3.51 45.32 -8.53
N GLN A 54 -2.86 46.07 -9.42
CA GLN A 54 -2.18 45.51 -10.58
C GLN A 54 -0.98 44.64 -10.16
N ALA A 55 -0.23 45.04 -9.14
CA ALA A 55 0.85 44.24 -8.55
C ALA A 55 0.32 42.99 -7.83
N ALA A 56 -0.84 43.07 -7.16
CA ALA A 56 -1.50 41.92 -6.54
C ALA A 56 -2.00 40.93 -7.60
N ARG A 57 -2.64 41.40 -8.67
CA ARG A 57 -3.07 40.56 -9.80
C ARG A 57 -1.88 39.86 -10.47
N GLY A 58 -0.77 40.56 -10.69
CA GLY A 58 0.45 39.96 -11.23
C GLY A 58 1.00 38.84 -10.34
N ARG A 59 0.99 39.02 -9.02
CA ARG A 59 1.38 37.98 -8.06
C ARG A 59 0.45 36.77 -8.09
N ILE A 60 -0.87 36.99 -8.16
CA ILE A 60 -1.86 35.90 -8.27
C ILE A 60 -1.61 35.08 -9.55
N THR A 61 -1.36 35.75 -10.68
CA THR A 61 -1.05 35.05 -11.95
C THR A 61 0.25 34.26 -11.86
N ALA A 62 1.32 34.84 -11.28
CA ALA A 62 2.59 34.13 -11.09
C ALA A 62 2.44 32.90 -10.18
N LEU A 63 1.75 33.05 -9.04
CA LEU A 63 1.44 31.95 -8.13
C LEU A 63 0.56 30.88 -8.81
N GLY A 64 -0.37 31.28 -9.68
CA GLY A 64 -1.19 30.35 -10.46
C GLY A 64 -0.37 29.50 -11.43
N HIS A 65 0.62 30.09 -12.10
CA HIS A 65 1.55 29.35 -12.96
C HIS A 65 2.47 28.42 -12.16
N GLU A 66 2.96 28.88 -11.01
CA GLU A 66 3.80 28.06 -10.12
C GLU A 66 3.01 26.87 -9.56
N LEU A 67 1.75 27.09 -9.15
CA LEU A 67 0.85 26.04 -8.70
C LEU A 67 0.57 25.02 -9.82
N ALA A 68 0.36 25.45 -11.06
CA ALA A 68 0.13 24.56 -12.20
C ALA A 68 1.36 23.71 -12.54
N ASN A 69 2.56 24.29 -12.43
CA ASN A 69 3.82 23.56 -12.62
C ASN A 69 4.03 22.53 -11.50
N LEU A 70 3.86 22.94 -10.25
CA LEU A 70 3.96 22.04 -9.09
C LEU A 70 2.92 20.92 -9.15
N GLN A 71 1.69 21.20 -9.59
CA GLN A 71 0.67 20.17 -9.78
C GLN A 71 1.07 19.16 -10.86
N THR A 72 1.69 19.61 -11.95
CA THR A 72 2.18 18.73 -13.02
C THR A 72 3.31 17.83 -12.51
N GLU A 73 4.28 18.40 -11.80
CA GLU A 73 5.39 17.68 -11.19
C GLU A 73 4.91 16.66 -10.14
N VAL A 74 3.90 17.03 -9.33
CA VAL A 74 3.24 16.12 -8.38
C VAL A 74 2.49 14.99 -9.09
N VAL A 75 1.83 15.25 -10.21
CA VAL A 75 1.14 14.22 -11.00
C VAL A 75 2.13 13.24 -11.63
N GLU A 76 3.26 13.72 -12.17
CA GLU A 76 4.32 12.86 -12.71
C GLU A 76 4.97 12.03 -11.62
N THR A 77 5.31 12.64 -10.48
CA THR A 77 5.89 11.94 -9.31
C THR A 77 4.91 10.91 -8.75
N ARG A 78 3.61 11.23 -8.67
CA ARG A 78 2.56 10.28 -8.28
C ARG A 78 2.40 9.16 -9.31
N SER A 79 2.52 9.45 -10.60
CA SER A 79 2.44 8.45 -11.67
C SER A 79 3.62 7.48 -11.60
N GLU A 80 4.84 7.97 -11.33
CA GLU A 80 6.01 7.12 -11.10
C GLU A 80 5.88 6.30 -9.81
N GLN A 81 5.39 6.90 -8.72
CA GLN A 81 5.10 6.19 -7.46
C GLN A 81 3.99 5.15 -7.62
N LEU A 82 2.95 5.43 -8.43
CA LEU A 82 1.88 4.51 -8.76
C LEU A 82 2.36 3.39 -9.70
N LEU A 83 3.27 3.67 -10.63
CA LEU A 83 3.91 2.65 -11.48
C LEU A 83 4.81 1.71 -10.66
N GLN A 84 5.55 2.26 -9.68
CA GLN A 84 6.32 1.49 -8.70
C GLN A 84 5.41 0.67 -7.78
N ALA A 85 4.28 1.23 -7.33
CA ALA A 85 3.26 0.52 -6.54
C ALA A 85 2.52 -0.55 -7.37
N ALA A 86 2.36 -0.34 -8.68
CA ALA A 86 1.77 -1.28 -9.63
C ALA A 86 2.73 -2.39 -10.08
N GLY A 87 3.96 -2.44 -9.55
CA GLY A 87 4.93 -3.50 -9.78
C GLY A 87 5.83 -3.32 -11.00
N VAL A 88 5.79 -2.18 -11.70
CA VAL A 88 6.82 -1.84 -12.70
C VAL A 88 8.03 -1.33 -11.94
N TYR A 89 8.87 -2.27 -11.50
CA TYR A 89 10.12 -1.91 -10.86
C TYR A 89 11.13 -1.41 -11.90
N ASN A 90 11.55 -0.15 -11.75
CA ASN A 90 12.64 0.41 -12.54
C ASN A 90 13.97 0.00 -11.89
N TYR A 91 14.72 -0.85 -12.59
CA TYR A 91 16.01 -1.32 -12.09
C TYR A 91 17.01 -0.17 -12.07
N VAL A 92 17.59 0.10 -10.90
CA VAL A 92 18.61 1.15 -10.76
C VAL A 92 19.90 0.71 -11.44
N HIS A 93 20.25 -0.57 -11.28
CA HIS A 93 21.45 -1.17 -11.86
C HIS A 93 21.05 -2.37 -12.73
N PRO A 94 20.55 -2.16 -13.96
CA PRO A 94 19.99 -3.24 -14.77
C PRO A 94 21.03 -4.33 -15.08
N LEU A 95 20.78 -5.55 -14.60
CA LEU A 95 21.53 -6.76 -14.91
C LEU A 95 20.63 -7.88 -15.46
N ASP A 96 21.24 -8.78 -16.22
CA ASP A 96 20.53 -9.82 -16.97
C ASP A 96 19.86 -10.88 -16.09
N SER A 97 20.45 -11.22 -14.94
CA SER A 97 20.00 -12.32 -14.08
C SER A 97 20.18 -12.06 -12.59
N ALA A 98 19.41 -12.77 -11.77
CA ALA A 98 19.58 -12.78 -10.31
C ALA A 98 21.01 -13.24 -9.89
N VAL A 99 21.66 -14.08 -10.69
CA VAL A 99 23.05 -14.52 -10.44
C VAL A 99 24.05 -13.38 -10.65
N ALA A 100 23.86 -12.57 -11.69
CA ALA A 100 24.71 -11.41 -11.95
C ALA A 100 24.65 -10.40 -10.78
N TYR A 101 23.47 -10.16 -10.23
CA TYR A 101 23.31 -9.34 -9.02
C TYR A 101 24.03 -9.95 -7.80
N LYS A 102 23.92 -11.26 -7.55
CA LYS A 102 24.65 -11.92 -6.45
C LYS A 102 26.15 -11.70 -6.56
N GLN A 103 26.71 -11.87 -7.76
CA GLN A 103 28.14 -11.66 -8.01
C GLN A 103 28.55 -10.21 -7.74
N ARG A 104 27.74 -9.24 -8.22
CA ARG A 104 27.99 -7.82 -7.98
C ARG A 104 27.91 -7.46 -6.49
N LEU A 105 26.91 -7.96 -5.78
CA LEU A 105 26.77 -7.81 -4.33
C LEU A 105 27.97 -8.40 -3.58
N THR A 106 28.50 -9.55 -4.00
CA THR A 106 29.74 -10.11 -3.42
C THR A 106 30.93 -9.17 -3.60
N HIS A 107 31.08 -8.56 -4.77
CA HIS A 107 32.15 -7.59 -5.02
C HIS A 107 32.03 -6.35 -4.14
N VAL A 108 30.84 -5.75 -4.08
CA VAL A 108 30.55 -4.55 -3.26
C VAL A 108 30.77 -4.84 -1.77
N ARG A 109 30.33 -5.99 -1.26
CA ARG A 109 30.60 -6.43 0.12
C ARG A 109 32.08 -6.61 0.39
N GLY A 110 32.84 -7.09 -0.59
CA GLY A 110 34.31 -7.16 -0.53
C GLY A 110 34.95 -5.78 -0.38
N ASP A 111 34.52 -4.81 -1.19
CA ASP A 111 35.01 -3.43 -1.15
C ASP A 111 34.66 -2.73 0.17
N ILE A 112 33.43 -2.93 0.67
CA ILE A 112 33.00 -2.44 2.00
C ILE A 112 33.91 -3.00 3.09
N LYS A 113 34.12 -4.33 3.12
CA LYS A 113 34.99 -4.99 4.10
C LYS A 113 36.43 -4.46 4.03
N LYS A 114 36.94 -4.23 2.83
CA LYS A 114 38.27 -3.66 2.60
C LYS A 114 38.36 -2.22 3.11
N ALA A 115 37.36 -1.39 2.85
CA ALA A 115 37.32 -0.01 3.35
C ALA A 115 37.31 0.09 4.88
N VAL A 116 36.62 -0.83 5.57
CA VAL A 116 36.65 -0.93 7.04
C VAL A 116 38.02 -1.37 7.54
N THR A 117 38.59 -2.42 6.93
CA THR A 117 39.89 -3.00 7.33
C THR A 117 41.03 -2.00 7.13
N ASP A 118 41.01 -1.27 6.00
CA ASP A 118 41.97 -0.24 5.64
C ASP A 118 41.74 1.09 6.38
N ARG A 119 40.75 1.14 7.30
CA ARG A 119 40.36 2.32 8.09
C ARG A 119 40.05 3.57 7.25
N ARG A 120 39.42 3.37 6.08
CA ARG A 120 38.95 4.44 5.18
C ARG A 120 37.45 4.72 5.26
N ALA A 121 36.73 3.99 6.11
CA ALA A 121 35.28 4.14 6.26
C ALA A 121 34.86 5.39 7.05
N VAL A 122 35.76 5.93 7.88
CA VAL A 122 35.52 7.10 8.75
C VAL A 122 36.67 8.07 8.60
N THR A 123 36.35 9.36 8.53
CA THR A 123 37.30 10.48 8.63
C THR A 123 37.29 11.01 10.06
N GLY A 124 38.44 11.49 10.57
CA GLY A 124 38.56 12.12 11.89
C GLY A 124 39.85 12.92 12.01
N SER A 125 39.83 14.05 12.73
CA SER A 125 41.05 14.84 12.97
C SER A 125 41.80 14.31 14.19
N VAL A 126 43.13 14.20 14.09
CA VAL A 126 44.03 13.78 15.17
C VAL A 126 44.81 14.93 15.79
N ASP A 127 44.52 16.16 15.38
CA ASP A 127 45.25 17.35 15.85
C ASP A 127 44.87 17.78 17.28
N TRP A 128 44.01 17.01 17.93
CA TRP A 128 43.47 17.31 19.25
C TRP A 128 44.23 16.62 20.39
N THR A 129 44.27 17.25 21.57
CA THR A 129 44.94 16.74 22.77
C THR A 129 43.96 16.50 23.90
N VAL A 130 44.07 15.35 24.57
CA VAL A 130 43.39 15.07 25.85
C VAL A 130 44.40 15.26 26.96
N ASN A 131 44.13 16.11 27.94
CA ASN A 131 45.04 16.37 29.07
C ASN A 131 46.47 16.73 28.63
N GLY A 132 46.61 17.47 27.52
CA GLY A 132 47.89 17.84 26.92
C GLY A 132 48.59 16.73 26.13
N SER A 133 48.02 15.53 26.02
CA SER A 133 48.57 14.40 25.26
C SER A 133 47.89 14.21 23.91
N ARG A 134 48.66 14.34 22.82
CA ARG A 134 48.22 14.01 21.45
C ARG A 134 47.95 12.51 21.28
N THR A 135 48.73 11.66 21.94
CA THR A 135 48.57 10.20 21.87
C THR A 135 47.25 9.75 22.49
N GLN A 136 46.86 10.35 23.62
CA GLN A 136 45.56 10.09 24.24
C GLN A 136 44.42 10.63 23.37
N GLY A 137 44.60 11.81 22.77
CA GLY A 137 43.63 12.38 21.82
C GLY A 137 43.40 11.49 20.59
N ALA A 138 44.48 11.03 19.95
CA ALA A 138 44.41 10.11 18.81
C ALA A 138 43.76 8.76 19.18
N LYS A 139 44.02 8.24 20.40
CA LYS A 139 43.35 7.04 20.89
C LYS A 139 41.85 7.26 21.04
N MET A 140 41.44 8.38 21.65
CA MET A 140 40.03 8.69 21.84
C MET A 140 39.31 8.84 20.49
N VAL A 141 39.86 9.57 19.52
CA VAL A 141 39.29 9.70 18.17
C VAL A 141 39.12 8.35 17.50
N LYS A 142 40.09 7.44 17.65
CA LYS A 142 40.01 6.08 17.11
C LYS A 142 38.88 5.26 17.76
N ASP A 143 38.74 5.32 19.08
CA ASP A 143 37.74 4.55 19.81
C ASP A 143 36.32 5.06 19.48
N PHE A 144 36.12 6.38 19.44
CA PHE A 144 34.87 7.00 19.00
C PHE A 144 34.55 6.75 17.53
N SER A 145 35.54 6.82 16.64
CA SER A 145 35.36 6.47 15.22
C SER A 145 34.91 5.02 15.05
N THR A 146 35.44 4.11 15.86
CA THR A 146 35.05 2.69 15.85
C THR A 146 33.61 2.51 16.32
N LEU A 147 33.20 3.22 17.37
CA LEU A 147 31.83 3.19 17.90
C LEU A 147 30.83 3.75 16.88
N MET A 148 31.11 4.91 16.30
CA MET A 148 30.25 5.55 15.30
C MET A 148 30.12 4.70 14.04
N LEU A 149 31.21 4.09 13.56
CA LEU A 149 31.16 3.18 12.43
C LEU A 149 30.32 1.93 12.71
N ARG A 150 30.35 1.39 13.94
CA ARG A 150 29.50 0.26 14.32
C ARG A 150 28.02 0.64 14.29
N ALA A 151 27.66 1.79 14.84
CA ALA A 151 26.28 2.30 14.80
C ALA A 151 25.81 2.50 13.35
N TYR A 152 26.64 3.13 12.51
CA TYR A 152 26.34 3.30 11.08
C TYR A 152 26.13 1.97 10.36
N ASN A 153 27.05 1.01 10.56
CA ASN A 153 26.98 -0.29 9.90
C ASN A 153 25.76 -1.09 10.36
N ALA A 154 25.40 -1.03 11.64
CA ALA A 154 24.19 -1.68 12.15
C ALA A 154 22.94 -1.16 11.43
N GLU A 155 22.81 0.16 11.27
CA GLU A 155 21.68 0.74 10.54
C GLU A 155 21.71 0.37 9.06
N ALA A 156 22.89 0.43 8.43
CA ALA A 156 23.02 0.07 7.03
C ALA A 156 22.72 -1.42 6.79
N ASP A 157 23.10 -2.33 7.70
CA ASP A 157 22.79 -3.75 7.61
C ASP A 157 21.28 -3.99 7.81
N ASN A 158 20.64 -3.23 8.70
CA ASN A 158 19.20 -3.25 8.86
C ASN A 158 18.49 -2.76 7.59
N CYS A 159 18.99 -1.71 6.94
CA CYS A 159 18.50 -1.24 5.65
C CYS A 159 18.59 -2.35 4.58
N VAL A 160 19.73 -3.03 4.46
CA VAL A 160 19.91 -4.16 3.52
C VAL A 160 18.94 -5.31 3.83
N ARG A 161 18.66 -5.59 5.11
CA ARG A 161 17.75 -6.67 5.52
C ARG A 161 16.28 -6.35 5.26
N THR A 162 15.89 -5.08 5.36
CA THR A 162 14.48 -4.64 5.32
C THR A 162 14.07 -4.02 3.99
N VAL A 163 15.02 -3.69 3.11
CA VAL A 163 14.72 -3.08 1.81
C VAL A 163 13.85 -4.01 0.95
N LYS A 164 12.81 -3.41 0.38
CA LYS A 164 11.97 -3.97 -0.67
C LYS A 164 12.05 -3.03 -1.88
N PRO A 165 11.75 -3.51 -3.10
CA PRO A 165 11.73 -2.69 -4.30
C PRO A 165 11.00 -1.35 -4.15
N HIS A 166 9.81 -1.35 -3.53
CA HIS A 166 8.99 -0.14 -3.31
C HIS A 166 9.45 0.72 -2.12
N THR A 167 10.25 0.18 -1.19
CA THR A 167 10.76 0.95 -0.03
C THR A 167 12.15 1.52 -0.25
N LEU A 168 12.78 1.26 -1.40
CA LEU A 168 14.13 1.72 -1.70
C LEU A 168 14.35 3.23 -1.45
N PRO A 169 13.44 4.14 -1.89
CA PRO A 169 13.63 5.57 -1.64
C PRO A 169 13.64 5.93 -0.15
N SER A 170 12.73 5.36 0.64
CA SER A 170 12.64 5.66 2.08
C SER A 170 13.80 5.07 2.88
N VAL A 171 14.26 3.87 2.50
CA VAL A 171 15.45 3.23 3.10
C VAL A 171 16.72 4.03 2.81
N ARG A 172 16.88 4.57 1.58
CA ARG A 172 17.99 5.45 1.23
C ARG A 172 18.00 6.71 2.09
N THR A 173 16.86 7.41 2.18
CA THR A 173 16.72 8.61 3.02
C THR A 173 17.06 8.31 4.49
N ARG A 174 16.64 7.16 5.01
CA ARG A 174 16.98 6.73 6.37
C ARG A 174 18.49 6.63 6.58
N LEU A 175 19.20 5.96 5.68
CA LEU A 175 20.66 5.82 5.80
C LEU A 175 21.38 7.18 5.65
N ASP A 176 20.88 8.06 4.79
CA ASP A 176 21.40 9.42 4.62
C ASP A 176 21.25 10.23 5.92
N LYS A 177 20.07 10.18 6.57
CA LYS A 177 19.84 10.81 7.87
C LYS A 177 20.78 10.27 8.95
N THR A 178 20.95 8.95 9.04
CA THR A 178 21.89 8.34 10.00
C THR A 178 23.32 8.85 9.81
N ARG A 179 23.77 9.02 8.57
CA ARG A 179 25.09 9.61 8.28
C ARG A 179 25.20 11.03 8.83
N LEU A 180 24.19 11.85 8.60
CA LEU A 180 24.15 13.24 9.08
C LEU A 180 24.15 13.32 10.61
N THR A 181 23.38 12.47 11.28
CA THR A 181 23.36 12.37 12.75
C THR A 181 24.73 12.03 13.30
N ILE A 182 25.44 11.07 12.70
CA ILE A 182 26.80 10.70 13.09
C ILE A 182 27.77 11.88 12.89
N ALA A 183 27.66 12.60 11.78
CA ALA A 183 28.48 13.78 11.54
C ALA A 183 28.20 14.90 12.58
N LYS A 184 26.93 15.11 12.97
CA LYS A 184 26.55 16.06 14.03
C LYS A 184 27.17 15.67 15.38
N LEU A 185 27.05 14.40 15.79
CA LEU A 185 27.63 13.89 17.04
C LEU A 185 29.17 13.89 17.03
N GLY A 186 29.78 13.68 15.86
CA GLY A 186 31.21 13.65 15.66
C GLY A 186 31.86 15.02 15.42
N ALA A 187 31.09 16.10 15.33
CA ALA A 187 31.55 17.41 14.86
C ALA A 187 32.77 17.94 15.62
N THR A 188 32.78 17.84 16.94
CA THR A 188 33.90 18.30 17.80
C THR A 188 35.24 17.65 17.46
N MET A 189 35.21 16.39 17.01
CA MET A 189 36.40 15.62 16.61
C MET A 189 36.58 15.54 15.08
N SER A 190 35.74 16.26 14.33
CA SER A 190 35.63 16.13 12.87
C SER A 190 35.42 14.68 12.41
N ILE A 191 34.70 13.89 13.21
CA ILE A 191 34.39 12.49 12.89
C ILE A 191 33.18 12.45 11.96
N ALA A 192 33.34 11.81 10.80
CA ALA A 192 32.25 11.61 9.85
C ALA A 192 32.43 10.31 9.05
N ILE A 193 31.33 9.74 8.56
CA ILE A 193 31.41 8.61 7.63
C ILE A 193 31.92 9.13 6.28
N ALA A 194 32.95 8.47 5.76
CA ALA A 194 33.54 8.84 4.48
C ALA A 194 32.51 8.72 3.34
N GLU A 195 32.44 9.73 2.48
CA GLU A 195 31.47 9.80 1.38
C GLU A 195 31.54 8.57 0.46
N ARG A 196 32.76 8.15 0.10
CA ARG A 196 32.99 6.94 -0.71
C ARG A 196 32.42 5.68 -0.06
N TYR A 197 32.54 5.56 1.27
CA TYR A 197 32.03 4.41 2.01
C TYR A 197 30.50 4.42 2.09
N HIS A 198 29.93 5.60 2.32
CA HIS A 198 28.48 5.80 2.28
C HIS A 198 27.88 5.44 0.92
N PHE A 199 28.50 5.88 -0.18
CA PHE A 199 28.08 5.51 -1.53
C PHE A 199 28.12 4.00 -1.76
N MET A 200 29.16 3.29 -1.27
CA MET A 200 29.23 1.83 -1.37
C MET A 200 28.07 1.15 -0.63
N ARG A 201 27.66 1.67 0.53
CA ARG A 201 26.52 1.13 1.30
C ARG A 201 25.18 1.43 0.64
N LEU A 202 25.00 2.62 0.06
CA LEU A 202 23.82 2.92 -0.75
C LEU A 202 23.74 2.01 -1.98
N HIS A 203 24.87 1.82 -2.68
CA HIS A 203 24.93 0.92 -3.84
C HIS A 203 24.61 -0.53 -3.46
N GLU A 204 25.02 -1.00 -2.28
CA GLU A 204 24.62 -2.32 -1.77
C GLU A 204 23.11 -2.44 -1.56
N ILE A 205 22.47 -1.41 -0.99
CA ILE A 205 21.02 -1.38 -0.76
C ILE A 205 20.26 -1.37 -2.08
N GLU A 206 20.68 -0.51 -3.03
CA GLU A 206 20.09 -0.42 -4.37
C GLU A 206 20.18 -1.77 -5.11
N LEU A 207 21.38 -2.37 -5.16
CA LEU A 207 21.58 -3.70 -5.77
C LEU A 207 20.78 -4.80 -5.07
N THR A 208 20.55 -4.68 -3.76
CA THR A 208 19.74 -5.65 -3.01
C THR A 208 18.26 -5.53 -3.42
N ALA A 209 17.74 -4.31 -3.56
CA ALA A 209 16.38 -4.10 -4.05
C ALA A 209 16.22 -4.62 -5.50
N ASP A 210 17.17 -4.32 -6.38
CA ASP A 210 17.18 -4.81 -7.76
C ASP A 210 17.23 -6.35 -7.83
N TYR A 211 18.07 -6.97 -6.98
CA TYR A 211 18.17 -8.42 -6.87
C TYR A 211 16.84 -9.07 -6.46
N LEU A 212 16.16 -8.51 -5.44
CA LEU A 212 14.87 -9.03 -4.97
C LEU A 212 13.79 -8.92 -6.04
N ALA A 213 13.72 -7.79 -6.76
CA ALA A 213 12.81 -7.63 -7.89
C ALA A 213 13.08 -8.65 -9.00
N LYS A 214 14.36 -8.89 -9.33
CA LYS A 214 14.75 -9.85 -10.38
C LYS A 214 14.40 -11.28 -10.00
N VAL A 215 14.61 -11.67 -8.74
CA VAL A 215 14.26 -13.01 -8.23
C VAL A 215 12.76 -13.26 -8.34
N GLU A 216 11.92 -12.29 -7.96
CA GLU A 216 10.47 -12.45 -8.07
C GLU A 216 10.04 -12.53 -9.53
N ALA A 217 10.59 -11.69 -10.42
CA ALA A 217 10.30 -11.75 -11.85
C ALA A 217 10.67 -13.10 -12.48
N GLU A 218 11.86 -13.64 -12.18
CA GLU A 218 12.29 -14.97 -12.66
C GLU A 218 11.40 -16.09 -12.08
N ARG A 219 10.98 -15.97 -10.81
CA ARG A 219 10.08 -16.92 -10.15
C ARG A 219 8.70 -16.93 -10.80
N GLU A 220 8.14 -15.76 -11.13
CA GLU A 220 6.87 -15.65 -11.84
C GLU A 220 6.96 -16.27 -13.23
N LEU A 221 8.04 -16.02 -13.97
CA LEU A 221 8.26 -16.63 -15.29
C LEU A 221 8.31 -18.17 -15.20
N ILE A 222 9.05 -18.72 -14.23
CA ILE A 222 9.11 -20.17 -14.00
C ILE A 222 7.73 -20.73 -13.63
N ARG A 223 6.96 -20.01 -12.81
CA ARG A 223 5.61 -20.42 -12.42
C ARG A 223 4.69 -20.47 -13.64
N ALA A 224 4.73 -19.46 -14.50
CA ALA A 224 3.98 -19.41 -15.75
C ALA A 224 4.37 -20.54 -16.72
N GLN A 225 5.66 -20.80 -16.89
CA GLN A 225 6.16 -21.92 -17.71
C GLN A 225 5.69 -23.29 -17.19
N LYS A 226 5.70 -23.49 -15.87
CA LYS A 226 5.21 -24.72 -15.24
C LYS A 226 3.70 -24.89 -15.42
N GLU A 227 2.93 -23.81 -15.34
CA GLU A 227 1.50 -23.86 -15.59
C GLU A 227 1.21 -24.22 -17.05
N ALA A 228 1.88 -23.57 -18.01
CA ALA A 228 1.76 -23.89 -19.42
C ALA A 228 2.13 -25.35 -19.71
N ALA A 229 3.21 -25.86 -19.11
CA ALA A 229 3.62 -27.26 -19.27
C ALA A 229 2.62 -28.26 -18.67
N ARG A 230 1.96 -27.92 -17.55
CA ARG A 230 0.90 -28.75 -16.95
C ARG A 230 -0.34 -28.79 -17.83
N GLU A 231 -0.71 -27.64 -18.41
CA GLU A 231 -1.85 -27.56 -19.33
C GLU A 231 -1.57 -28.35 -20.61
N GLU A 232 -0.35 -28.24 -21.14
CA GLU A 232 0.14 -29.01 -22.29
C GLU A 232 0.03 -30.53 -22.06
N GLU A 233 0.49 -30.99 -20.89
CA GLU A 233 0.43 -32.40 -20.49
C GLU A 233 -1.02 -32.89 -20.30
N ARG A 234 -1.91 -32.06 -19.74
CA ARG A 234 -3.34 -32.40 -19.61
C ARG A 234 -4.01 -32.53 -20.98
N ALA A 235 -3.81 -31.55 -21.86
CA ALA A 235 -4.33 -31.62 -23.23
C ALA A 235 -3.84 -32.89 -23.95
N ARG A 236 -2.54 -33.21 -23.83
CA ARG A 236 -1.98 -34.45 -24.39
C ARG A 236 -2.68 -35.70 -23.87
N ARG A 237 -2.90 -35.80 -22.55
CA ARG A 237 -3.62 -36.94 -21.94
C ARG A 237 -5.07 -37.03 -22.41
N ASP A 238 -5.74 -35.90 -22.62
CA ASP A 238 -7.10 -35.88 -23.14
C ASP A 238 -7.14 -36.45 -24.57
N PHE A 239 -6.21 -36.02 -25.44
CA PHE A 239 -6.06 -36.60 -26.79
C PHE A 239 -5.77 -38.10 -26.76
N GLU A 240 -4.83 -38.55 -25.91
CA GLU A 240 -4.48 -39.97 -25.77
C GLU A 240 -5.67 -40.79 -25.27
N ARG A 241 -6.43 -40.28 -24.29
CA ARG A 241 -7.63 -40.95 -23.76
C ARG A 241 -8.72 -41.05 -24.82
N GLN A 242 -8.98 -39.97 -25.56
CA GLN A 242 -10.00 -39.97 -26.60
C GLN A 242 -9.63 -40.92 -27.75
N LYS A 243 -8.36 -40.90 -28.18
CA LYS A 243 -7.85 -41.84 -29.18
C LYS A 243 -7.99 -43.29 -28.71
N ALA A 244 -7.62 -43.59 -27.48
CA ALA A 244 -7.75 -44.94 -26.92
C ALA A 244 -9.21 -45.42 -26.88
N LYS A 245 -10.15 -44.52 -26.57
CA LYS A 245 -11.59 -44.82 -26.60
C LYS A 245 -12.06 -45.17 -28.01
N LEU A 246 -11.71 -44.35 -29.00
CA LEU A 246 -12.06 -44.59 -30.41
C LEU A 246 -11.43 -45.88 -30.96
N LEU A 247 -10.16 -46.16 -30.63
CA LEU A 247 -9.49 -47.41 -31.04
C LEU A 247 -10.16 -48.66 -30.43
N LYS A 248 -10.59 -48.59 -29.17
CA LYS A 248 -11.32 -49.69 -28.51
C LYS A 248 -12.67 -49.93 -29.19
N GLU A 249 -13.37 -48.87 -29.55
CA GLU A 249 -14.64 -48.93 -30.27
C GLU A 249 -14.45 -49.51 -31.68
N GLN A 250 -13.46 -49.02 -32.43
CA GLN A 250 -13.08 -49.56 -33.73
C GLN A 250 -12.75 -51.06 -33.66
N ALA A 251 -11.96 -51.50 -32.66
CA ALA A 251 -11.66 -52.91 -32.46
C ALA A 251 -12.91 -53.77 -32.18
N HIS A 252 -13.87 -53.22 -31.42
CA HIS A 252 -15.15 -53.88 -31.16
C HIS A 252 -15.98 -54.06 -32.44
N TYR A 253 -16.14 -52.98 -33.22
CA TYR A 253 -16.85 -53.01 -34.49
C TYR A 253 -16.16 -53.89 -35.53
N LEU A 254 -14.83 -53.90 -35.57
CA LEU A 254 -14.05 -54.74 -36.47
C LEU A 254 -14.24 -56.23 -36.13
N THR A 255 -14.27 -56.57 -34.85
CA THR A 255 -14.56 -57.95 -34.41
C THR A 255 -15.97 -58.38 -34.78
N ALA A 256 -16.97 -57.49 -34.60
CA ALA A 256 -18.34 -57.74 -35.00
C ALA A 256 -18.48 -57.91 -36.53
N TYR A 257 -17.81 -57.05 -37.30
CA TYR A 257 -17.74 -57.10 -38.76
C TYR A 257 -17.14 -58.42 -39.26
N ASN A 258 -15.98 -58.82 -38.73
CA ASN A 258 -15.32 -60.07 -39.08
C ASN A 258 -16.17 -61.30 -38.73
N ARG A 259 -16.86 -61.28 -37.57
CA ARG A 259 -17.79 -62.36 -37.19
C ARG A 259 -18.97 -62.47 -38.16
N LEU A 260 -19.47 -61.34 -38.65
CA LEU A 260 -20.60 -61.31 -39.58
C LEU A 260 -20.20 -61.81 -40.97
N LEU A 261 -19.01 -61.44 -41.45
CA LEU A 261 -18.44 -61.96 -42.70
C LEU A 261 -18.15 -63.48 -42.68
N ALA A 262 -17.87 -64.04 -41.50
CA ALA A 262 -17.60 -65.48 -41.35
C ALA A 262 -18.88 -66.36 -41.40
N GLN A 263 -20.08 -65.76 -41.46
CA GLN A 263 -21.34 -66.50 -41.57
C GLN A 263 -21.54 -67.01 -42.99
N ALA A 264 -22.21 -68.16 -43.15
CA ALA A 264 -22.40 -68.78 -44.47
C ALA A 264 -23.30 -67.95 -45.42
N ALA A 265 -24.18 -67.10 -44.89
CA ALA A 265 -25.02 -66.17 -45.64
C ALA A 265 -25.15 -64.84 -44.86
N PRO A 266 -24.14 -63.96 -44.94
CA PRO A 266 -24.17 -62.67 -44.24
C PRO A 266 -25.25 -61.76 -44.83
N ASP A 267 -25.98 -61.04 -43.97
CA ASP A 267 -26.89 -59.99 -44.41
C ASP A 267 -26.08 -58.81 -45.00
N PRO A 268 -26.17 -58.53 -46.32
CA PRO A 268 -25.39 -57.47 -46.96
C PRO A 268 -25.67 -56.07 -46.41
N ALA A 269 -26.88 -55.81 -45.90
CA ALA A 269 -27.21 -54.51 -45.32
C ALA A 269 -26.46 -54.29 -43.99
N ALA A 270 -26.41 -55.31 -43.14
CA ALA A 270 -25.69 -55.26 -41.87
C ALA A 270 -24.16 -55.13 -42.05
N VAL A 271 -23.58 -55.80 -43.06
CA VAL A 271 -22.16 -55.67 -43.43
C VAL A 271 -21.83 -54.21 -43.77
N GLU A 272 -22.65 -53.57 -44.61
CA GLU A 272 -22.38 -52.21 -45.08
C GLU A 272 -22.57 -51.16 -43.98
N GLN A 273 -23.53 -51.35 -43.07
CA GLN A 273 -23.69 -50.51 -41.88
C GLN A 273 -22.44 -50.53 -40.99
N LEU A 274 -21.92 -51.73 -40.67
CA LEU A 274 -20.70 -51.88 -39.86
C LEU A 274 -19.48 -51.30 -40.56
N ARG A 275 -19.36 -51.47 -41.88
CA ARG A 275 -18.29 -50.86 -42.68
C ARG A 275 -18.36 -49.32 -42.63
N THR A 276 -19.54 -48.74 -42.80
CA THR A 276 -19.75 -47.30 -42.72
C THR A 276 -19.37 -46.76 -41.34
N GLN A 277 -19.72 -47.48 -40.28
CA GLN A 277 -19.35 -47.12 -38.91
C GLN A 277 -17.84 -47.17 -38.68
N LEU A 278 -17.15 -48.20 -39.21
CA LEU A 278 -15.69 -48.27 -39.16
C LEU A 278 -15.02 -47.12 -39.90
N GLN A 279 -15.50 -46.77 -41.10
CA GLN A 279 -14.98 -45.62 -41.86
C GLN A 279 -15.18 -44.29 -41.12
N ARG A 280 -16.30 -44.13 -40.41
CA ARG A 280 -16.54 -42.97 -39.56
C ARG A 280 -15.54 -42.90 -38.41
N LEU A 281 -15.31 -44.03 -37.72
CA LEU A 281 -14.33 -44.11 -36.64
C LEU A 281 -12.90 -43.83 -37.14
N ASP A 282 -12.53 -44.30 -38.34
CA ASP A 282 -11.24 -44.01 -38.97
C ASP A 282 -11.07 -42.50 -39.22
N ALA A 283 -12.11 -41.83 -39.72
CA ALA A 283 -12.11 -40.38 -39.93
C ALA A 283 -12.04 -39.59 -38.61
N ASP A 284 -12.76 -40.04 -37.58
CA ASP A 284 -12.73 -39.43 -36.24
C ASP A 284 -11.34 -39.57 -35.60
N ILE A 285 -10.69 -40.73 -35.72
CA ILE A 285 -9.31 -40.95 -35.25
C ILE A 285 -8.33 -40.04 -36.00
N ALA A 286 -8.44 -39.96 -37.33
CA ALA A 286 -7.60 -39.09 -38.14
C ALA A 286 -7.74 -37.62 -37.72
N THR A 287 -8.96 -37.16 -37.46
CA THR A 287 -9.24 -35.79 -36.98
C THR A 287 -8.59 -35.52 -35.62
N VAL A 288 -8.66 -36.47 -34.68
CA VAL A 288 -8.00 -36.36 -33.37
C VAL A 288 -6.49 -36.30 -33.51
N ASP A 289 -5.91 -37.14 -34.39
CA ASP A 289 -4.47 -37.18 -34.64
C ASP A 289 -3.95 -35.90 -35.31
N GLU A 290 -4.66 -35.37 -36.30
CA GLU A 290 -4.34 -34.09 -36.94
C GLU A 290 -4.33 -32.94 -35.93
N ARG A 291 -5.33 -32.91 -35.04
CA ARG A 291 -5.40 -31.90 -33.96
C ARG A 291 -4.28 -32.07 -32.93
N ALA A 292 -3.98 -33.30 -32.54
CA ALA A 292 -2.89 -33.59 -31.61
C ALA A 292 -1.52 -33.22 -32.20
N ALA A 293 -1.34 -33.41 -33.51
CA ALA A 293 -0.11 -33.06 -34.22
C ALA A 293 0.06 -31.54 -34.42
N ASN A 294 -1.04 -30.80 -34.59
CA ASN A 294 -0.99 -29.35 -34.75
C ASN A 294 -0.94 -28.63 -33.39
N THR A 295 0.27 -28.30 -32.94
CA THR A 295 0.50 -27.58 -31.67
C THR A 295 -0.05 -26.14 -31.65
N ARG A 296 -0.41 -25.58 -32.81
CA ARG A 296 -1.03 -24.25 -32.92
C ARG A 296 -2.55 -24.29 -32.90
N ALA A 297 -3.16 -25.46 -33.12
CA ALA A 297 -4.61 -25.61 -33.07
C ALA A 297 -5.15 -25.62 -31.64
N GLY A 298 -6.35 -25.09 -31.46
CA GLY A 298 -7.02 -25.08 -30.17
C GLY A 298 -8.26 -24.19 -30.15
N TYR A 299 -8.74 -23.91 -28.95
CA TYR A 299 -9.86 -23.03 -28.69
C TYR A 299 -9.36 -21.73 -28.08
N VAL A 300 -9.74 -20.59 -28.65
CA VAL A 300 -9.64 -19.28 -28.02
C VAL A 300 -10.92 -19.04 -27.23
N TYR A 301 -10.81 -18.73 -25.95
CA TYR A 301 -11.94 -18.45 -25.07
C TYR A 301 -11.94 -16.98 -24.63
N VAL A 302 -13.14 -16.42 -24.53
CA VAL A 302 -13.38 -15.09 -23.94
C VAL A 302 -14.32 -15.29 -22.77
N ILE A 303 -13.85 -14.94 -21.57
CA ILE A 303 -14.58 -15.16 -20.32
C ILE A 303 -14.57 -13.91 -19.45
N SER A 304 -15.58 -13.72 -18.62
CA SER A 304 -15.65 -12.62 -17.66
C SER A 304 -16.14 -13.08 -16.29
N ASN A 305 -15.89 -12.28 -15.27
CA ASN A 305 -16.36 -12.54 -13.93
C ASN A 305 -16.77 -11.20 -13.30
N ILE A 306 -18.06 -10.89 -13.39
CA ILE A 306 -18.61 -9.62 -12.92
C ILE A 306 -18.35 -9.43 -11.43
N GLY A 307 -18.51 -10.49 -10.63
CA GLY A 307 -18.34 -10.39 -9.18
C GLY A 307 -16.91 -10.08 -8.72
N SER A 308 -15.91 -10.45 -9.52
CA SER A 308 -14.48 -10.24 -9.17
C SER A 308 -13.88 -9.00 -9.84
N PHE A 309 -14.25 -8.73 -11.09
CA PHE A 309 -13.58 -7.73 -11.94
C PHE A 309 -14.51 -6.68 -12.54
N GLY A 310 -15.82 -6.84 -12.36
CA GLY A 310 -16.84 -6.00 -12.97
C GLY A 310 -17.18 -6.36 -14.42
N ASP A 311 -18.05 -5.55 -15.01
CA ASP A 311 -18.63 -5.76 -16.35
C ASP A 311 -17.71 -5.33 -17.50
N GLN A 312 -16.65 -4.58 -17.21
CA GLN A 312 -15.69 -4.06 -18.19
C GLN A 312 -14.34 -4.78 -18.16
N VAL A 313 -14.26 -5.99 -17.61
CA VAL A 313 -13.03 -6.77 -17.62
C VAL A 313 -13.30 -8.17 -18.16
N VAL A 314 -12.51 -8.55 -19.17
CA VAL A 314 -12.54 -9.87 -19.78
C VAL A 314 -11.17 -10.52 -19.72
N LYS A 315 -11.14 -11.85 -19.63
CA LYS A 315 -9.97 -12.67 -19.87
C LYS A 315 -10.05 -13.29 -21.26
N ILE A 316 -8.97 -13.16 -22.02
CA ILE A 316 -8.83 -13.76 -23.34
C ILE A 316 -7.63 -14.69 -23.30
N GLY A 317 -7.86 -15.98 -23.51
CA GLY A 317 -6.78 -16.98 -23.54
C GLY A 317 -7.10 -18.10 -24.52
N MET A 318 -6.20 -19.08 -24.58
CA MET A 318 -6.39 -20.26 -25.42
C MET A 318 -6.17 -21.56 -24.64
N THR A 319 -6.75 -22.64 -25.14
CA THR A 319 -6.52 -23.99 -24.63
C THR A 319 -6.48 -24.97 -25.79
N ARG A 320 -5.62 -25.99 -25.67
CA ARG A 320 -5.55 -27.10 -26.62
C ARG A 320 -6.31 -28.33 -26.16
N ARG A 321 -7.05 -28.23 -25.05
CA ARG A 321 -7.90 -29.32 -24.58
C ARG A 321 -8.97 -29.66 -25.61
N LEU A 322 -9.33 -30.94 -25.65
CA LEU A 322 -10.47 -31.41 -26.44
C LEU A 322 -11.77 -30.78 -25.94
N GLU A 323 -11.96 -30.69 -24.63
CA GLU A 323 -13.10 -30.08 -23.97
C GLU A 323 -12.70 -28.73 -23.34
N PRO A 324 -12.89 -27.60 -24.05
CA PRO A 324 -12.41 -26.30 -23.58
C PRO A 324 -13.09 -25.83 -22.28
N MET A 325 -14.31 -26.29 -22.01
CA MET A 325 -15.06 -25.98 -20.78
C MET A 325 -14.42 -26.53 -19.50
N ASP A 326 -13.59 -27.58 -19.59
CA ASP A 326 -12.82 -28.06 -18.44
C ASP A 326 -11.81 -27.01 -17.99
N ARG A 327 -11.11 -26.35 -18.93
CA ARG A 327 -10.15 -25.28 -18.61
C ARG A 327 -10.85 -24.06 -18.00
N VAL A 328 -11.99 -23.66 -18.55
CA VAL A 328 -12.76 -22.52 -18.00
C VAL A 328 -13.18 -22.78 -16.55
N ARG A 329 -13.68 -23.98 -16.25
CA ARG A 329 -14.07 -24.37 -14.88
C ARG A 329 -12.89 -24.36 -13.91
N GLU A 330 -11.76 -24.94 -14.32
CA GLU A 330 -10.53 -24.94 -13.52
C GLU A 330 -10.01 -23.52 -13.22
N LEU A 331 -10.14 -22.59 -14.17
CA LEU A 331 -9.77 -21.19 -13.96
C LEU A 331 -10.68 -20.50 -12.94
N GLY A 332 -11.97 -20.84 -12.93
CA GLY A 332 -12.94 -20.32 -11.97
C GLY A 332 -12.67 -20.82 -10.55
N ASP A 333 -12.56 -22.13 -10.37
CA ASP A 333 -12.46 -22.75 -9.04
C ASP A 333 -11.18 -22.37 -8.28
N ALA A 334 -10.10 -22.03 -8.99
CA ALA A 334 -8.79 -21.85 -8.37
C ALA A 334 -8.45 -20.40 -7.98
N SER A 335 -9.19 -19.39 -8.46
CA SER A 335 -8.65 -18.02 -8.50
C SER A 335 -9.66 -16.89 -8.31
N VAL A 336 -10.96 -17.17 -8.29
CA VAL A 336 -12.01 -16.15 -8.18
C VAL A 336 -13.20 -16.64 -7.34
N PRO A 337 -13.90 -15.75 -6.60
CA PRO A 337 -15.06 -16.12 -5.78
C PRO A 337 -16.27 -16.70 -6.53
N PHE A 338 -16.42 -16.37 -7.81
CA PHE A 338 -17.55 -16.80 -8.64
C PHE A 338 -17.05 -17.53 -9.88
N ARG A 339 -17.88 -18.36 -10.50
CA ARG A 339 -17.53 -18.94 -11.81
C ARG A 339 -17.46 -17.89 -12.92
N PHE A 340 -16.65 -18.19 -13.93
CA PHE A 340 -16.57 -17.36 -15.13
C PHE A 340 -17.79 -17.56 -16.03
N ASP A 341 -18.33 -16.46 -16.53
CA ASP A 341 -19.25 -16.43 -17.66
C ASP A 341 -18.46 -16.59 -18.97
N VAL A 342 -18.96 -17.42 -19.88
CA VAL A 342 -18.33 -17.64 -21.19
C VAL A 342 -19.03 -16.81 -22.24
N HIS A 343 -18.27 -15.94 -22.91
CA HIS A 343 -18.77 -15.09 -23.98
C HIS A 343 -18.49 -15.66 -25.36
N ALA A 344 -17.36 -16.34 -25.54
CA ALA A 344 -17.00 -16.95 -26.82
C ALA A 344 -16.10 -18.17 -26.61
N LEU A 345 -16.29 -19.18 -27.45
CA LEU A 345 -15.40 -20.32 -27.62
C LEU A 345 -15.18 -20.55 -29.11
N VAL A 346 -13.96 -20.27 -29.58
CA VAL A 346 -13.65 -20.24 -31.01
C VAL A 346 -12.58 -21.26 -31.31
N PHE A 347 -12.93 -22.31 -32.04
CA PHE A 347 -11.94 -23.23 -32.58
C PHE A 347 -11.15 -22.56 -33.70
N SER A 348 -9.83 -22.73 -33.68
CA SER A 348 -8.93 -22.28 -34.73
C SER A 348 -7.80 -23.28 -34.95
N ASN A 349 -7.45 -23.54 -36.21
CA ASN A 349 -6.24 -24.29 -36.58
C ASN A 349 -4.95 -23.51 -36.29
N ASP A 350 -5.07 -22.20 -36.05
CA ASP A 350 -4.02 -21.34 -35.54
C ASP A 350 -4.56 -20.47 -34.38
N ALA A 351 -4.86 -21.12 -33.26
CA ALA A 351 -5.34 -20.46 -32.05
C ALA A 351 -4.29 -19.49 -31.47
N VAL A 352 -3.00 -19.86 -31.55
CA VAL A 352 -1.87 -19.00 -31.13
C VAL A 352 -1.85 -17.69 -31.91
N GLY A 353 -2.00 -17.75 -33.24
CA GLY A 353 -2.04 -16.55 -34.07
C GLY A 353 -3.31 -15.71 -33.88
N LEU A 354 -4.44 -16.33 -33.58
CA LEU A 354 -5.69 -15.61 -33.26
C LEU A 354 -5.59 -14.89 -31.91
N GLU A 355 -5.14 -15.57 -30.86
CA GLU A 355 -4.97 -15.02 -29.52
C GLU A 355 -3.93 -13.89 -29.49
N GLY A 356 -2.78 -14.08 -30.12
CA GLY A 356 -1.75 -13.04 -30.21
C GLY A 356 -2.22 -11.77 -30.92
N ARG A 357 -3.07 -11.89 -31.96
CA ARG A 357 -3.69 -10.73 -32.63
C ARG A 357 -4.64 -9.99 -31.71
N LEU A 358 -5.50 -10.70 -30.97
CA LEU A 358 -6.40 -10.07 -30.00
C LEU A 358 -5.63 -9.34 -28.90
N HIS A 359 -4.58 -9.97 -28.36
CA HIS A 359 -3.74 -9.36 -27.32
C HIS A 359 -3.00 -8.13 -27.82
N ALA A 360 -2.53 -8.13 -29.08
CA ALA A 360 -1.88 -6.98 -29.69
C ALA A 360 -2.87 -5.82 -29.91
N SER A 361 -4.07 -6.11 -30.42
CA SER A 361 -5.13 -5.11 -30.59
C SER A 361 -5.59 -4.51 -29.27
N LEU A 362 -5.57 -5.29 -28.18
CA LEU A 362 -5.98 -4.87 -26.83
C LEU A 362 -4.81 -4.51 -25.90
N ALA A 363 -3.62 -4.24 -26.46
CA ALA A 363 -2.42 -4.01 -25.66
C ALA A 363 -2.55 -2.81 -24.70
N GLN A 364 -3.27 -1.77 -25.13
CA GLN A 364 -3.50 -0.56 -24.33
C GLN A 364 -4.54 -0.78 -23.22
N GLU A 365 -5.41 -1.76 -23.39
CA GLU A 365 -6.52 -2.12 -22.50
C GLU A 365 -6.08 -3.15 -21.46
N ARG A 366 -4.88 -3.73 -21.57
CA ARG A 366 -4.35 -4.70 -20.58
C ARG A 366 -4.47 -4.16 -19.14
N VAL A 367 -5.09 -4.96 -18.28
CA VAL A 367 -5.21 -4.69 -16.84
C VAL A 367 -3.84 -4.80 -16.17
N ASN A 368 -3.09 -5.88 -16.45
CA ASN A 368 -1.74 -6.04 -15.95
C ASN A 368 -0.71 -5.54 -16.99
N LYS A 369 -0.01 -4.45 -16.66
CA LYS A 369 1.03 -3.84 -17.51
C LYS A 369 2.42 -4.43 -17.28
N VAL A 370 2.62 -5.15 -16.19
CA VAL A 370 3.92 -5.70 -15.76
C VAL A 370 4.09 -7.13 -16.26
N ASN A 371 3.13 -7.98 -15.91
CA ASN A 371 3.11 -9.39 -16.25
C ASN A 371 2.15 -9.63 -17.42
N GLN A 372 2.72 -9.66 -18.62
CA GLN A 372 1.94 -9.81 -19.86
C GLN A 372 1.31 -11.21 -20.01
N HIS A 373 1.74 -12.21 -19.23
CA HIS A 373 1.09 -13.53 -19.18
C HIS A 373 -0.25 -13.50 -18.43
N ARG A 374 -0.59 -12.39 -17.77
CA ARG A 374 -1.92 -12.19 -17.17
C ARG A 374 -2.82 -11.45 -18.16
N GLU A 375 -3.62 -12.22 -18.88
CA GLU A 375 -4.35 -11.81 -20.08
C GLU A 375 -5.74 -11.24 -19.76
N PHE A 376 -5.79 -10.28 -18.84
CA PHE A 376 -7.02 -9.55 -18.51
C PHE A 376 -7.00 -8.19 -19.20
N PHE A 377 -8.14 -7.78 -19.76
CA PHE A 377 -8.27 -6.58 -20.57
C PHE A 377 -9.51 -5.78 -20.12
N ARG A 378 -9.35 -4.46 -20.00
CA ARG A 378 -10.43 -3.51 -19.73
C ARG A 378 -11.21 -3.26 -21.02
N THR A 379 -12.15 -4.14 -21.32
CA THR A 379 -12.99 -4.06 -22.53
C THR A 379 -14.30 -4.81 -22.28
N THR A 380 -15.30 -4.58 -23.12
CA THR A 380 -16.57 -5.31 -23.09
C THR A 380 -16.51 -6.56 -23.97
N PRO A 381 -17.31 -7.59 -23.67
CA PRO A 381 -17.46 -8.75 -24.55
C PRO A 381 -17.85 -8.36 -25.99
N ALA A 382 -18.77 -7.40 -26.14
CA ALA A 382 -19.23 -6.91 -27.44
C ALA A 382 -18.08 -6.38 -28.31
N HIS A 383 -17.14 -5.62 -27.71
CA HIS A 383 -15.98 -5.14 -28.44
C HIS A 383 -15.05 -6.30 -28.87
N VAL A 384 -14.84 -7.29 -28.00
CA VAL A 384 -14.04 -8.48 -28.35
C VAL A 384 -14.69 -9.29 -29.46
N ARG A 385 -16.02 -9.40 -29.49
CA ARG A 385 -16.75 -10.02 -30.61
C ARG A 385 -16.43 -9.34 -31.92
N ASP A 386 -16.45 -8.01 -31.96
CA ASP A 386 -16.20 -7.26 -33.19
C ASP A 386 -14.76 -7.47 -33.69
N LEU A 387 -13.80 -7.54 -32.76
CA LEU A 387 -12.41 -7.91 -33.07
C LEU A 387 -12.28 -9.36 -33.56
N LEU A 388 -12.99 -10.30 -32.93
CA LEU A 388 -13.04 -11.70 -33.36
C LEU A 388 -13.65 -11.85 -34.75
N ALA A 389 -14.73 -11.13 -35.07
CA ALA A 389 -15.36 -11.13 -36.39
C ALA A 389 -14.38 -10.63 -37.47
N GLN A 390 -13.57 -9.63 -37.16
CA GLN A 390 -12.53 -9.12 -38.06
C GLN A 390 -11.35 -10.10 -38.20
N ALA A 391 -10.97 -10.79 -37.12
CA ALA A 391 -9.76 -11.63 -37.07
C ALA A 391 -9.98 -13.09 -37.50
N ALA A 392 -11.15 -13.66 -37.25
CA ALA A 392 -11.47 -15.08 -37.44
C ALA A 392 -12.31 -15.37 -38.71
N GLY A 393 -12.85 -14.33 -39.37
CA GLY A 393 -13.71 -14.49 -40.55
C GLY A 393 -15.06 -15.16 -40.23
N SER A 394 -15.69 -15.77 -41.25
CA SER A 394 -17.04 -16.35 -41.21
C SER A 394 -17.12 -17.73 -40.54
N HIS A 395 -16.48 -17.93 -39.39
CA HIS A 395 -16.79 -19.07 -38.52
C HIS A 395 -18.02 -18.73 -37.68
N LEU A 396 -19.00 -19.63 -37.62
CA LEU A 396 -20.18 -19.48 -36.77
C LEU A 396 -19.72 -19.37 -35.31
N LEU A 397 -19.82 -18.16 -34.78
CA LEU A 397 -19.51 -17.83 -33.41
C LEU A 397 -20.79 -17.92 -32.60
N GLU A 398 -20.91 -18.93 -31.74
CA GLU A 398 -21.84 -18.82 -30.61
C GLU A 398 -21.25 -17.78 -29.67
N PHE A 399 -21.87 -16.60 -29.66
CA PHE A 399 -21.43 -15.46 -28.86
C PHE A 399 -22.52 -15.05 -27.88
N THR A 400 -22.19 -15.09 -26.60
CA THR A 400 -23.07 -14.64 -25.52
C THR A 400 -22.62 -13.26 -25.09
N GLU A 401 -23.39 -12.23 -25.47
CA GLU A 401 -23.03 -10.85 -25.18
C GLU A 401 -23.22 -10.49 -23.70
N THR A 402 -24.30 -10.97 -23.10
CA THR A 402 -24.66 -10.68 -21.72
C THR A 402 -24.19 -11.79 -20.79
N ALA A 403 -23.34 -11.47 -19.81
CA ALA A 403 -22.98 -12.41 -18.75
C ALA A 403 -24.19 -12.72 -17.85
N GLU A 404 -24.43 -14.00 -17.58
CA GLU A 404 -25.54 -14.50 -16.77
C GLU A 404 -25.25 -14.39 -15.26
N ALA A 405 -23.99 -14.45 -14.85
CA ALA A 405 -23.51 -14.16 -13.51
C ALA A 405 -24.43 -14.74 -12.41
N LEU A 406 -24.88 -15.99 -12.58
CA LEU A 406 -25.99 -16.58 -11.80
C LEU A 406 -25.69 -16.57 -10.30
N GLU A 407 -24.50 -17.02 -9.92
CA GLU A 407 -24.06 -17.07 -8.53
C GLU A 407 -23.99 -15.66 -7.91
N TRP A 408 -23.40 -14.70 -8.63
CA TRP A 408 -23.27 -13.31 -8.19
C TRP A 408 -24.64 -12.62 -8.01
N ARG A 409 -25.55 -12.80 -8.98
CA ARG A 409 -26.92 -12.24 -8.90
C ARG A 409 -27.72 -12.88 -7.77
N ALA A 410 -27.57 -14.19 -7.57
CA ALA A 410 -28.21 -14.90 -6.47
C ALA A 410 -27.71 -14.44 -5.09
N SER A 411 -26.48 -13.94 -5.00
CA SER A 411 -25.93 -13.33 -3.78
C SER A 411 -26.51 -11.95 -3.43
N GLY A 412 -27.46 -11.42 -4.22
CA GLY A 412 -28.15 -10.16 -3.91
C GLY A 412 -27.36 -8.88 -4.23
N ALA A 413 -26.20 -9.00 -4.87
CA ALA A 413 -25.38 -7.86 -5.28
C ALA A 413 -25.99 -7.16 -6.51
N THR A 414 -26.29 -5.86 -6.40
CA THR A 414 -26.84 -5.04 -7.49
C THR A 414 -25.80 -4.17 -8.19
N ALA A 415 -24.58 -4.08 -7.64
CA ALA A 415 -23.45 -3.36 -8.23
C ALA A 415 -22.14 -4.13 -8.01
N THR A 416 -21.19 -3.95 -8.94
CA THR A 416 -19.75 -4.20 -8.68
C THR A 416 -19.40 -3.63 -7.32
N LEU A 417 -18.81 -4.47 -6.46
CA LEU A 417 -18.30 -4.16 -5.12
C LEU A 417 -18.36 -2.66 -4.82
N THR A 418 -19.31 -2.23 -3.99
CA THR A 418 -19.31 -0.86 -3.47
C THR A 418 -17.89 -0.56 -3.02
N PRO A 419 -17.25 0.52 -3.48
CA PRO A 419 -15.95 0.89 -2.98
C PRO A 419 -16.04 0.85 -1.46
N LEU A 420 -15.07 0.19 -0.82
CA LEU A 420 -14.87 0.43 0.60
C LEU A 420 -14.88 1.96 0.78
N PRO A 421 -15.55 2.48 1.83
CA PRO A 421 -15.56 3.92 2.08
C PRO A 421 -14.12 4.42 1.97
N PRO A 422 -13.87 5.54 1.26
CA PRO A 422 -12.51 5.97 0.97
C PRO A 422 -11.74 5.98 2.26
N ASP A 423 -10.65 5.20 2.33
CA ASP A 423 -9.70 5.27 3.44
C ASP A 423 -9.48 6.74 3.73
N LEU A 424 -9.83 7.18 4.94
CA LEU A 424 -9.39 8.48 5.43
C LEU A 424 -7.89 8.50 5.17
N VAL A 425 -7.44 9.39 4.28
CA VAL A 425 -6.03 9.56 3.95
C VAL A 425 -5.32 9.87 5.27
N VAL A 426 -4.80 8.84 5.93
CA VAL A 426 -3.90 8.99 7.05
C VAL A 426 -2.66 9.62 6.43
N SER A 427 -2.53 10.93 6.62
CA SER A 427 -1.30 11.63 6.27
C SER A 427 -0.17 10.86 6.94
N PRO A 428 0.94 10.53 6.23
CA PRO A 428 2.11 10.04 6.93
C PRO A 428 2.41 11.05 8.05
N PRO A 429 2.75 10.57 9.27
CA PRO A 429 3.00 11.46 10.40
C PRO A 429 4.02 12.52 9.96
N PRO A 430 3.87 13.79 10.37
CA PRO A 430 4.81 14.83 10.02
C PRO A 430 6.22 14.35 10.38
N SER A 431 7.14 14.39 9.42
CA SER A 431 8.55 14.13 9.68
C SER A 431 9.02 15.04 10.80
N GLU A 432 9.59 14.45 11.86
CA GLU A 432 10.05 15.09 13.13
C GLU A 432 11.14 16.17 12.97
N ASP A 433 11.37 16.73 11.79
CA ASP A 433 12.39 17.75 11.55
C ASP A 433 11.81 19.16 11.73
N ALA A 434 11.29 19.46 12.93
CA ALA A 434 10.96 20.84 13.33
C ALA A 434 10.84 21.05 14.85
N ILE A 435 11.84 20.66 15.65
CA ILE A 435 12.04 21.30 16.96
C ILE A 435 13.53 21.65 17.13
N THR A 436 13.77 22.96 17.20
CA THR A 436 15.05 23.62 17.47
C THR A 436 15.55 23.34 18.87
N ASP A 437 16.88 23.16 18.98
CA ASP A 437 17.67 23.17 20.22
C ASP A 437 17.27 24.35 21.13
N ASP A 438 16.86 24.05 22.36
CA ASP A 438 17.48 24.66 23.54
C ASP A 438 17.25 23.81 24.80
N GLN A 439 18.25 23.83 25.68
CA GLN A 439 18.31 23.25 27.03
C GLN A 439 18.79 21.80 27.17
N LEU A 440 20.12 21.70 27.14
CA LEU A 440 20.93 20.70 27.84
C LEU A 440 20.60 20.67 29.35
N GLY A 441 20.46 19.46 29.90
CA GLY A 441 20.75 19.25 31.32
C GLY A 441 20.05 18.07 31.98
N ALA A 442 20.63 16.87 31.85
CA ALA A 442 20.85 15.88 32.92
C ALA A 442 20.95 14.48 32.32
N SER A 443 22.13 13.88 32.44
CA SER A 443 22.31 12.44 32.33
C SER A 443 21.43 11.73 33.36
N ALA A 444 20.50 10.91 32.91
CA ALA A 444 19.84 9.90 33.73
C ALA A 444 19.98 8.55 33.02
N ASP A 445 20.35 7.55 33.81
CA ASP A 445 20.56 6.17 33.44
C ASP A 445 19.46 5.61 32.53
N VAL A 446 19.86 4.73 31.62
CA VAL A 446 18.96 3.86 30.86
C VAL A 446 18.25 2.93 31.86
N ALA A 447 17.09 3.35 32.33
CA ALA A 447 16.14 2.49 33.02
C ALA A 447 15.25 1.78 31.98
N GLN A 448 15.09 0.46 32.18
CA GLN A 448 14.08 -0.36 31.51
C GLN A 448 12.68 0.27 31.68
N PRO A 449 11.72 0.02 30.77
CA PRO A 449 10.38 0.61 30.83
C PRO A 449 9.56 -0.05 31.96
N THR A 450 9.80 0.35 33.21
CA THR A 450 9.08 -0.13 34.40
C THR A 450 8.86 0.98 35.44
N SER A 451 8.61 2.23 35.04
CA SER A 451 8.40 3.34 35.98
C SER A 451 7.02 4.00 35.87
N GLY A 452 5.98 3.19 35.66
CA GLY A 452 4.59 3.56 35.87
C GLY A 452 4.08 3.11 37.24
N PRO A 453 3.05 3.74 37.84
CA PRO A 453 2.41 3.18 39.03
C PRO A 453 1.71 1.85 38.68
N GLN A 454 1.90 0.82 39.52
CA GLN A 454 1.12 -0.42 39.39
C GLN A 454 -0.34 -0.16 39.77
N LEU A 455 -1.26 -0.49 38.87
CA LEU A 455 -2.70 -0.34 39.07
C LEU A 455 -3.24 -1.54 39.83
N ARG A 456 -4.10 -1.29 40.83
CA ARG A 456 -4.80 -2.36 41.56
C ARG A 456 -6.00 -2.86 40.74
N PRO A 457 -6.35 -4.16 40.79
CA PRO A 457 -7.61 -4.63 40.24
C PRO A 457 -8.81 -3.83 40.79
N GLY A 458 -9.68 -3.36 39.91
CA GLY A 458 -10.79 -2.45 40.17
C GLY A 458 -10.42 -0.96 40.23
N GLN A 459 -9.16 -0.58 40.07
CA GLN A 459 -8.74 0.82 40.03
C GLN A 459 -9.08 1.46 38.68
N SER A 460 -9.77 2.60 38.72
CA SER A 460 -10.05 3.42 37.54
C SER A 460 -9.11 4.62 37.47
N VAL A 461 -8.50 4.84 36.30
CA VAL A 461 -7.68 6.01 35.97
C VAL A 461 -8.50 6.93 35.08
N PRO A 462 -8.85 8.16 35.52
CA PRO A 462 -9.55 9.11 34.67
C PRO A 462 -8.71 9.49 33.44
N LEU A 463 -9.34 9.56 32.26
CA LEU A 463 -8.70 9.97 31.01
C LEU A 463 -8.97 11.44 30.68
N LEU A 464 -9.21 12.28 31.69
CA LEU A 464 -9.48 13.70 31.52
C LEU A 464 -8.30 14.39 30.82
N GLY A 465 -8.55 14.95 29.63
CA GLY A 465 -7.50 15.59 28.82
C GLY A 465 -6.57 14.63 28.09
N ILE A 466 -6.80 13.31 28.19
CA ILE A 466 -6.06 12.27 27.47
C ILE A 466 -6.93 11.77 26.32
N GLY A 467 -6.66 12.27 25.11
CA GLY A 467 -7.41 11.90 23.90
C GLY A 467 -6.97 10.56 23.29
N GLN A 468 -5.73 10.12 23.59
CA GLN A 468 -5.13 8.94 22.97
C GLN A 468 -4.37 8.10 24.00
N VAL A 469 -4.80 6.84 24.16
CA VAL A 469 -4.20 5.89 25.10
C VAL A 469 -3.64 4.70 24.34
N ARG A 470 -2.40 4.32 24.62
CA ARG A 470 -1.79 3.08 24.11
C ARG A 470 -1.69 2.07 25.23
N ILE A 471 -2.26 0.89 25.02
CA ILE A 471 -2.14 -0.25 25.93
C ILE A 471 -1.25 -1.29 25.26
N VAL A 472 -0.07 -1.55 25.82
CA VAL A 472 0.91 -2.50 25.27
C VAL A 472 0.94 -3.76 26.13
N LEU A 473 0.77 -4.92 25.51
CA LEU A 473 1.00 -6.21 26.13
C LEU A 473 2.44 -6.64 25.89
N SER A 474 3.13 -7.02 26.97
CA SER A 474 4.50 -7.51 26.87
C SER A 474 4.78 -8.60 27.90
N SER A 475 5.68 -9.53 27.56
CA SER A 475 6.22 -10.49 28.52
C SER A 475 7.58 -10.01 29.03
N PRO A 476 7.74 -9.73 30.34
CA PRO A 476 8.99 -9.21 30.91
C PRO A 476 10.17 -10.18 30.78
N LEU A 477 9.90 -11.47 30.61
CA LEU A 477 10.93 -12.52 30.55
C LEU A 477 11.55 -12.69 29.16
N GLY A 478 10.93 -12.11 28.12
CA GLY A 478 11.32 -12.30 26.72
C GLY A 478 11.07 -13.74 26.25
N GLY A 479 10.38 -13.90 25.12
CA GLY A 479 10.04 -15.21 24.57
C GLY A 479 9.07 -15.11 23.39
N ASP A 480 8.95 -16.20 22.64
CA ASP A 480 8.00 -16.37 21.53
C ASP A 480 6.60 -16.64 22.11
N VAL A 481 6.01 -15.62 22.74
CA VAL A 481 4.66 -15.68 23.31
C VAL A 481 3.72 -15.02 22.32
N GLU A 482 2.72 -15.78 21.85
CA GLU A 482 1.66 -15.21 21.01
C GLU A 482 0.70 -14.45 21.94
N LEU A 483 0.65 -13.14 21.73
CA LEU A 483 -0.21 -12.20 22.44
C LEU A 483 -1.12 -11.54 21.40
N ASP A 484 -2.40 -11.86 21.43
CA ASP A 484 -3.38 -11.28 20.49
C ASP A 484 -4.39 -10.43 21.27
N PRO A 485 -4.18 -9.10 21.37
CA PRO A 485 -5.16 -8.19 21.95
C PRO A 485 -6.47 -8.18 21.15
N VAL A 486 -7.59 -8.08 21.87
CA VAL A 486 -8.93 -7.91 21.30
C VAL A 486 -9.68 -6.85 22.08
N ALA A 487 -10.47 -6.03 21.37
CA ALA A 487 -11.35 -5.04 21.99
C ALA A 487 -12.79 -5.20 21.51
N PHE A 488 -13.75 -5.07 22.43
CA PHE A 488 -15.19 -5.07 22.12
C PHE A 488 -15.80 -3.73 22.53
N LEU A 489 -16.48 -3.03 21.63
CA LEU A 489 -17.20 -1.81 21.91
C LEU A 489 -18.65 -2.15 22.24
N LEU A 490 -19.02 -1.96 23.49
CA LEU A 490 -20.29 -2.39 24.06
C LEU A 490 -21.21 -1.19 24.31
N THR A 491 -22.46 -1.37 23.95
CA THR A 491 -23.57 -0.49 24.33
C THR A 491 -23.92 -0.65 25.82
N ALA A 492 -24.86 0.16 26.30
CA ALA A 492 -25.37 0.07 27.67
C ALA A 492 -25.98 -1.31 28.01
N ASP A 493 -26.41 -2.05 27.00
CA ASP A 493 -26.96 -3.42 27.13
C ASP A 493 -25.86 -4.49 27.20
N GLY A 494 -24.57 -4.11 27.14
CA GLY A 494 -23.44 -5.03 27.21
C GLY A 494 -23.18 -5.82 25.92
N VAL A 495 -23.75 -5.38 24.80
CA VAL A 495 -23.61 -6.01 23.48
C VAL A 495 -23.03 -5.05 22.45
N VAL A 496 -22.36 -5.58 21.45
CA VAL A 496 -21.93 -4.88 20.24
C VAL A 496 -23.14 -4.50 19.38
N ARG A 497 -23.02 -3.44 18.56
CA ARG A 497 -24.11 -3.04 17.63
C ARG A 497 -24.03 -3.79 16.30
N GLN A 498 -22.83 -4.18 15.92
CA GLN A 498 -22.47 -4.84 14.67
C GLN A 498 -21.12 -5.55 14.85
N ASP A 499 -20.78 -6.46 13.94
CA ASP A 499 -19.51 -7.19 13.99
C ASP A 499 -18.29 -6.24 13.99
N ASP A 500 -18.42 -5.07 13.33
CA ASP A 500 -17.35 -4.06 13.27
C ASP A 500 -16.97 -3.45 14.63
N ASP A 501 -17.82 -3.57 15.65
CA ASP A 501 -17.54 -3.11 17.02
C ASP A 501 -16.56 -4.06 17.77
N MET A 502 -16.02 -5.08 17.10
CA MET A 502 -14.96 -5.96 17.60
C MET A 502 -13.66 -5.73 16.82
N VAL A 503 -12.56 -5.42 17.53
CA VAL A 503 -11.22 -5.22 16.94
C VAL A 503 -10.27 -6.34 17.36
N PHE A 504 -9.65 -6.98 16.38
CA PHE A 504 -8.75 -8.14 16.52
C PHE A 504 -7.85 -8.25 15.28
N TYR A 505 -6.97 -9.26 15.19
CA TYR A 505 -6.01 -9.36 14.07
C TYR A 505 -6.65 -9.36 12.66
N GLY A 506 -7.86 -9.91 12.51
CA GLY A 506 -8.58 -9.98 11.23
C GLY A 506 -9.35 -8.70 10.90
N GLN A 507 -9.57 -7.85 11.91
CA GLN A 507 -10.18 -6.53 11.78
C GLN A 507 -9.42 -5.56 12.70
N PRO A 508 -8.23 -5.11 12.29
CA PRO A 508 -7.32 -4.38 13.18
C PRO A 508 -7.80 -2.96 13.49
N ASP A 509 -8.80 -2.44 12.79
CA ASP A 509 -9.28 -1.07 12.94
C ASP A 509 -10.80 -1.04 13.16
N HIS A 510 -11.24 -0.25 14.14
CA HIS A 510 -12.65 0.10 14.28
C HIS A 510 -13.02 1.18 13.25
N PRO A 511 -14.19 1.12 12.57
CA PRO A 511 -14.54 2.06 11.49
C PRO A 511 -14.51 3.55 11.86
N THR A 512 -14.73 3.88 13.14
CA THR A 512 -14.67 5.28 13.60
C THR A 512 -13.27 5.74 14.01
N GLY A 513 -12.28 4.84 14.05
CA GLY A 513 -10.95 5.10 14.58
C GLY A 513 -10.88 5.11 16.11
N ALA A 514 -11.93 4.63 16.79
CA ALA A 514 -12.00 4.56 18.25
C ALA A 514 -10.94 3.66 18.88
N VAL A 515 -10.62 2.53 18.22
CA VAL A 515 -9.56 1.63 18.62
C VAL A 515 -8.92 0.99 17.41
N THR A 516 -7.60 0.83 17.47
CA THR A 516 -6.76 0.18 16.47
C THR A 516 -5.79 -0.79 17.14
N LEU A 517 -5.64 -1.99 16.57
CA LEU A 517 -4.58 -2.92 16.87
C LEU A 517 -3.28 -2.41 16.22
N ALA A 518 -2.28 -2.15 17.05
CA ALA A 518 -1.03 -1.51 16.66
C ALA A 518 0.18 -2.33 17.10
N ALA A 519 1.34 -1.98 16.53
CA ALA A 519 2.60 -2.57 16.93
C ALA A 519 3.08 -2.04 18.31
N ASP A 520 3.72 -2.92 19.08
CA ASP A 520 4.59 -2.54 20.20
C ASP A 520 5.89 -1.88 19.69
N ASP A 521 6.76 -1.49 20.63
CA ASP A 521 8.03 -0.84 20.30
C ASP A 521 9.04 -1.78 19.62
N ALA A 522 8.77 -3.09 19.61
CA ALA A 522 9.54 -4.11 18.91
C ALA A 522 8.97 -4.44 17.50
N GLY A 523 7.80 -3.90 17.15
CA GLY A 523 7.14 -4.10 15.85
C GLY A 523 6.12 -5.24 15.81
N SER A 524 5.79 -5.86 16.94
CA SER A 524 4.80 -6.94 17.04
C SER A 524 3.40 -6.38 17.32
N PRO A 525 2.30 -6.92 16.76
CA PRO A 525 0.95 -6.36 16.88
C PRO A 525 0.29 -6.63 18.25
N THR A 526 0.93 -6.20 19.33
CA THR A 526 0.56 -6.50 20.72
C THR A 526 0.05 -5.28 21.49
N ALA A 527 -0.28 -4.20 20.79
CA ALA A 527 -0.78 -2.96 21.40
C ALA A 527 -2.18 -2.58 20.90
N LEU A 528 -2.98 -1.93 21.75
CA LEU A 528 -4.24 -1.28 21.39
C LEU A 528 -4.08 0.24 21.52
N HIS A 529 -4.35 0.97 20.45
CA HIS A 529 -4.40 2.44 20.43
C HIS A 529 -5.86 2.87 20.51
N ILE A 530 -6.23 3.58 21.57
CA ILE A 530 -7.60 3.97 21.88
C ILE A 530 -7.73 5.48 21.78
N ARG A 531 -8.71 5.95 21.02
CA ARG A 531 -9.06 7.35 20.84
C ARG A 531 -10.42 7.65 21.45
N THR A 532 -10.40 8.24 22.64
CA THR A 532 -11.63 8.48 23.43
C THR A 532 -12.59 9.47 22.75
N ASP A 533 -12.06 10.35 21.91
CA ASP A 533 -12.80 11.32 21.09
C ASP A 533 -13.50 10.72 19.87
N HIS A 534 -13.09 9.51 19.45
CA HIS A 534 -13.66 8.78 18.31
C HIS A 534 -14.60 7.64 18.72
N ILE A 535 -14.80 7.40 20.03
CA ILE A 535 -15.74 6.41 20.53
C ILE A 535 -17.17 6.89 20.24
N PRO A 536 -18.01 6.12 19.53
CA PRO A 536 -19.37 6.54 19.21
C PRO A 536 -20.24 6.76 20.45
N ASP A 537 -21.16 7.72 20.39
CA ASP A 537 -22.04 8.08 21.53
C ASP A 537 -22.87 6.91 22.09
N ALA A 538 -23.18 5.92 21.26
CA ALA A 538 -23.94 4.74 21.66
C ALA A 538 -23.12 3.73 22.49
N ILE A 539 -21.79 3.87 22.53
CA ILE A 539 -20.88 2.98 23.26
C ILE A 539 -20.66 3.53 24.66
N THR A 540 -20.86 2.68 25.66
CA THR A 540 -20.68 3.01 27.08
C THR A 540 -19.42 2.38 27.66
N GLU A 541 -18.96 1.27 27.07
CA GLU A 541 -17.81 0.53 27.54
C GLU A 541 -17.04 -0.08 26.36
N MET A 542 -15.71 -0.09 26.43
CA MET A 542 -14.83 -0.85 25.56
C MET A 542 -14.12 -1.89 26.41
N LEU A 543 -14.52 -3.16 26.28
CA LEU A 543 -13.91 -4.28 26.98
C LEU A 543 -12.60 -4.65 26.29
N LEU A 544 -11.53 -4.79 27.06
CA LEU A 544 -10.19 -5.10 26.58
C LEU A 544 -9.78 -6.50 27.02
N THR A 545 -9.50 -7.36 26.06
CA THR A 545 -9.12 -8.76 26.29
C THR A 545 -7.87 -9.13 25.50
N ALA A 546 -7.32 -10.31 25.76
CA ALA A 546 -6.25 -10.87 24.96
C ALA A 546 -6.30 -12.40 24.95
N GLN A 547 -5.92 -12.98 23.81
CA GLN A 547 -5.61 -14.40 23.70
C GLN A 547 -4.10 -14.59 23.96
N ILE A 548 -3.75 -15.50 24.88
CA ILE A 548 -2.37 -15.75 25.29
C ILE A 548 -2.09 -17.25 25.20
N SER A 549 -1.08 -17.64 24.42
CA SER A 549 -0.78 -19.06 24.13
C SER A 549 -0.01 -19.80 25.23
N ALA A 550 0.56 -19.10 26.21
CA ALA A 550 1.39 -19.70 27.28
C ALA A 550 1.22 -19.00 28.64
N SER A 551 1.49 -19.74 29.74
CA SER A 551 1.45 -19.25 31.13
C SER A 551 2.66 -18.38 31.52
N THR A 552 3.20 -17.62 30.57
CA THR A 552 4.28 -16.68 30.83
C THR A 552 3.74 -15.42 31.50
N PRO A 553 4.44 -14.87 32.50
CA PRO A 553 4.11 -13.57 33.06
C PRO A 553 3.96 -12.52 31.96
N THR A 554 2.80 -11.87 31.94
CA THR A 554 2.42 -10.85 30.96
C THR A 554 1.97 -9.61 31.69
N VAL A 555 2.33 -8.44 31.18
CA VAL A 555 1.98 -7.14 31.76
C VAL A 555 1.31 -6.30 30.69
N ALA A 556 0.23 -5.60 31.07
CA ALA A 556 -0.38 -4.57 30.25
C ALA A 556 0.04 -3.20 30.77
N HIS A 557 0.63 -2.37 29.90
CA HIS A 557 1.09 -1.02 30.24
C HIS A 557 0.31 0.03 29.46
N ALA A 558 -0.30 0.98 30.16
CA ALA A 558 -1.07 2.07 29.58
C ALA A 558 -0.25 3.36 29.53
N ILE A 559 -0.23 4.02 28.37
CA ILE A 559 0.58 5.21 28.08
C ILE A 559 -0.30 6.26 27.41
N ASP A 560 -0.19 7.52 27.85
CA ASP A 560 -0.75 8.66 27.11
C ASP A 560 0.13 8.92 25.90
N MET A 561 -0.44 8.79 24.70
CA MET A 561 0.31 8.95 23.45
C MET A 561 0.68 10.40 23.15
N THR A 562 -0.01 11.36 23.78
CA THR A 562 0.24 12.79 23.59
C THR A 562 1.50 13.23 24.33
N THR A 563 1.68 12.76 25.55
CA THR A 563 2.77 13.17 26.44
C THR A 563 3.87 12.11 26.59
N GLY A 564 3.59 10.86 26.22
CA GLY A 564 4.44 9.71 26.51
C GLY A 564 4.41 9.27 27.97
N ALA A 565 3.56 9.88 28.81
CA ALA A 565 3.50 9.56 30.23
C ALA A 565 2.83 8.19 30.47
N SER A 566 3.42 7.41 31.38
CA SER A 566 2.80 6.18 31.86
C SER A 566 1.56 6.48 32.70
N LEU A 567 0.42 5.93 32.31
CA LEU A 567 -0.83 5.93 33.10
C LEU A 567 -0.86 4.81 34.15
N GLY A 568 -0.03 3.78 33.96
CA GLY A 568 0.18 2.69 34.90
C GLY A 568 0.27 1.32 34.21
N PHE A 569 0.61 0.29 34.98
CA PHE A 569 0.64 -1.09 34.48
C PHE A 569 -0.16 -2.03 35.37
N VAL A 570 -0.60 -3.16 34.81
CA VAL A 570 -1.25 -4.24 35.53
C VAL A 570 -0.68 -5.59 35.13
N ASP A 571 -0.46 -6.46 36.11
CA ASP A 571 -0.04 -7.83 35.86
C ASP A 571 -1.25 -8.65 35.36
N ILE A 572 -1.05 -9.36 34.26
CA ILE A 572 -2.06 -10.22 33.67
C ILE A 572 -1.94 -11.62 34.30
N PRO A 573 -3.03 -12.18 34.86
CA PRO A 573 -3.00 -13.52 35.42
C PRO A 573 -2.72 -14.57 34.35
N ALA A 574 -2.39 -15.79 34.77
CA ALA A 574 -2.34 -16.92 33.85
C ALA A 574 -3.70 -17.05 33.12
N PRO A 575 -3.70 -17.32 31.80
CA PRO A 575 -4.94 -17.42 31.05
C PRO A 575 -5.80 -18.59 31.53
N GLY A 576 -7.11 -18.48 31.28
CA GLY A 576 -8.06 -19.58 31.53
C GLY A 576 -7.78 -20.80 30.64
N PRO A 577 -8.58 -21.88 30.75
CA PRO A 577 -8.37 -23.12 30.00
C PRO A 577 -8.33 -22.93 28.46
N ASN A 578 -8.96 -21.86 27.97
CA ASN A 578 -9.05 -21.53 26.55
C ASN A 578 -8.09 -20.41 26.10
N GLY A 579 -7.15 -19.96 26.95
CA GLY A 579 -6.16 -18.96 26.56
C GLY A 579 -6.61 -17.49 26.69
N LEU A 580 -7.87 -17.23 27.04
CA LEU A 580 -8.44 -15.88 27.05
C LEU A 580 -8.32 -15.20 28.43
N VAL A 581 -7.98 -13.91 28.42
CA VAL A 581 -7.93 -13.05 29.60
C VAL A 581 -8.64 -11.72 29.34
N GLN A 582 -9.25 -11.16 30.38
CA GLN A 582 -9.64 -9.76 30.43
C GLN A 582 -8.47 -8.95 31.01
N ILE A 583 -8.19 -7.81 30.39
CA ILE A 583 -7.20 -6.83 30.85
C ILE A 583 -7.89 -5.76 31.70
N GLY A 584 -9.02 -5.27 31.22
CA GLY A 584 -9.73 -4.13 31.78
C GLY A 584 -10.80 -3.61 30.84
N ALA A 585 -11.25 -2.38 31.07
CA ALA A 585 -12.21 -1.71 30.20
C ALA A 585 -11.95 -0.20 30.14
N VAL A 586 -12.27 0.43 29.02
CA VAL A 586 -12.45 1.89 28.94
C VAL A 586 -13.93 2.18 29.06
N HIS A 587 -14.36 2.81 30.15
CA HIS A 587 -15.77 3.01 30.47
C HIS A 587 -16.09 4.49 30.66
N ARG A 588 -17.34 4.86 30.37
CA ARG A 588 -17.82 6.24 30.52
C ARG A 588 -18.57 6.38 31.85
N SER A 589 -18.09 7.26 32.74
CA SER A 589 -18.73 7.60 34.01
C SER A 589 -18.93 9.11 34.10
N ALA A 590 -20.17 9.55 34.34
CA ALA A 590 -20.53 10.97 34.47
C ALA A 590 -20.00 11.88 33.33
N ASP A 591 -20.11 11.40 32.08
CA ASP A 591 -19.61 12.04 30.85
C ASP A 591 -18.09 12.08 30.64
N GLU A 592 -17.32 11.40 31.48
CA GLU A 592 -15.86 11.27 31.33
C GLU A 592 -15.44 9.81 31.10
N TRP A 593 -14.45 9.61 30.24
CA TRP A 593 -13.85 8.28 30.02
C TRP A 593 -12.82 7.96 31.11
N GLY A 594 -12.82 6.72 31.57
CA GLY A 594 -11.83 6.17 32.49
C GLY A 594 -11.31 4.82 32.05
N LEU A 595 -10.04 4.54 32.33
CA LEU A 595 -9.43 3.23 32.14
C LEU A 595 -9.53 2.44 33.45
N LEU A 596 -10.27 1.34 33.43
CA LEU A 596 -10.50 0.45 34.57
C LEU A 596 -9.63 -0.79 34.45
N ALA A 597 -8.73 -0.99 35.41
CA ALA A 597 -7.88 -2.19 35.47
C ALA A 597 -8.68 -3.35 36.07
N GLN A 598 -9.01 -4.38 35.29
CA GLN A 598 -9.76 -5.57 35.73
C GLN A 598 -9.14 -6.84 35.14
N PRO A 599 -7.91 -7.19 35.55
CA PRO A 599 -7.25 -8.36 35.02
C PRO A 599 -7.94 -9.64 35.55
N ALA A 600 -8.45 -10.48 34.66
CA ALA A 600 -9.12 -11.74 35.03
C ALA A 600 -8.92 -12.83 33.97
N ALA A 601 -8.77 -14.08 34.40
CA ALA A 601 -8.83 -15.22 33.50
C ALA A 601 -10.28 -15.50 33.11
N LEU A 602 -10.53 -15.77 31.83
CA LEU A 602 -11.87 -16.08 31.32
C LEU A 602 -11.98 -17.56 30.99
N ASP A 603 -13.08 -18.18 31.40
CA ASP A 603 -13.38 -19.59 31.09
C ASP A 603 -13.90 -19.79 29.66
N HIS A 604 -14.40 -18.73 29.03
CA HIS A 604 -14.84 -18.73 27.64
C HIS A 604 -13.66 -18.68 26.67
N ASP A 605 -13.83 -19.24 25.47
CA ASP A 605 -12.96 -18.96 24.33
C ASP A 605 -13.38 -17.64 23.66
N LEU A 606 -12.53 -17.13 22.75
CA LEU A 606 -12.79 -15.86 22.08
C LEU A 606 -14.11 -15.90 21.28
N ALA A 607 -14.42 -17.01 20.62
CA ALA A 607 -15.65 -17.20 19.86
C ALA A 607 -16.90 -17.17 20.76
N GLY A 608 -16.83 -17.81 21.93
CA GLY A 608 -17.90 -17.80 22.93
C GLY A 608 -18.12 -16.40 23.52
N LEU A 609 -17.05 -15.65 23.80
CA LEU A 609 -17.17 -14.27 24.27
C LEU A 609 -17.74 -13.35 23.17
N ALA A 610 -17.29 -13.50 21.92
CA ALA A 610 -17.82 -12.72 20.79
C ALA A 610 -19.31 -12.99 20.57
N THR A 611 -19.73 -14.26 20.62
CA THR A 611 -21.15 -14.64 20.52
C THR A 611 -21.97 -14.05 21.68
N ALA A 612 -21.45 -14.09 22.91
CA ALA A 612 -22.11 -13.51 24.08
C ALA A 612 -22.22 -11.98 23.99
N ALA A 613 -21.24 -11.32 23.35
CA ALA A 613 -21.27 -9.90 23.05
C ALA A 613 -22.19 -9.54 21.86
N GLY A 614 -22.72 -10.52 21.12
CA GLY A 614 -23.64 -10.30 19.99
C GLY A 614 -23.02 -10.30 18.60
N VAL A 615 -21.76 -10.75 18.47
CA VAL A 615 -21.06 -10.93 17.18
C VAL A 615 -21.49 -12.24 16.52
N THR A 616 -21.71 -12.23 15.21
CA THR A 616 -22.02 -13.46 14.46
C THR A 616 -20.72 -14.18 14.07
N VAL A 617 -20.34 -15.21 14.83
CA VAL A 617 -19.14 -16.02 14.53
C VAL A 617 -19.50 -17.09 13.49
N GLY A 618 -18.93 -16.98 12.28
CA GLY A 618 -19.15 -17.87 11.14
C GLY A 618 -18.10 -18.96 10.95
#